data_AF-A0A1Q9MY65-F1
#
_entry.id   AF-A0A1Q9MY65-F1
#
_cell.length_a   1.000
_cell.length_b   1.000
_cell.length_c   1.000
_cell.angle_alpha   90.00
_cell.angle_beta   90.00
_cell.angle_gamma   90.00
#
_symmetry.space_group_name_H-M   'P 1'
#
loop_
_entity.id
_entity.type
_entity.pdbx_description
1 polymer ?
#
loop_
_entity_poly.entity_id
_entity_poly.type
_entity_poly.pdbx_seq_one_letter_code
_entity_poly.pdbx_strand_id
1 'polypeptide(L)'
;AVARVYCQPRVISHAKQRTIKVALGCTFKLVRNDAPNATDDSLIQSSLTILKQHPEITHVLLITGDFDYHVLTNQLLQQLKSVVLIGQTENFNTKLVSRVHEFLSVSFIASFPSNWWTQEPQAELDAISRLADTSNLACIDNLLAHIAITKPYQSAAALKGLAQVFSETFPDKTQKLVLARTQQVLSHFRLAAQQVRNQFLIERTDSILSKIT
;
A
#
# COMPACT_ATOMS: atom_id res chain seq x y z
N ALA A 1 -2.73 11.27 10.18
CA ALA A 1 -2.17 9.91 10.31
C ALA A 1 -1.30 9.84 11.57
N VAL A 2 -1.44 8.80 12.40
CA VAL A 2 -0.59 8.60 13.58
C VAL A 2 0.49 7.56 13.22
N ALA A 3 1.63 8.01 12.72
CA ALA A 3 2.76 7.14 12.38
C ALA A 3 3.74 7.06 13.56
N ARG A 4 4.03 5.84 14.03
CA ARG A 4 5.00 5.59 15.10
C ARG A 4 6.04 4.55 14.69
N VAL A 5 7.29 4.79 15.08
CA VAL A 5 8.40 3.84 14.95
C VAL A 5 8.81 3.39 16.34
N TYR A 6 8.88 2.07 16.55
CA TYR A 6 9.30 1.45 17.80
C TYR A 6 10.68 0.86 17.60
N CYS A 7 11.64 1.25 18.43
CA CYS A 7 12.99 0.72 18.35
C CYS A 7 13.72 0.85 19.68
N GLN A 8 14.79 0.08 19.85
CA GLN A 8 15.69 0.26 20.97
C GLN A 8 16.62 1.47 20.74
N PRO A 9 17.03 2.20 21.79
CA PRO A 9 17.83 3.43 21.69
C PRO A 9 19.11 3.35 20.84
N ARG A 10 19.68 2.16 20.65
CA ARG A 10 20.96 1.95 19.95
C ARG A 10 20.82 1.37 18.54
N VAL A 11 19.62 0.96 18.12
CA VAL A 11 19.40 0.32 16.80
C VAL A 11 19.44 1.34 15.67
N ILE A 12 18.90 2.54 15.90
CA ILE A 12 18.86 3.63 14.91
C ILE A 12 19.59 4.84 15.50
N SER A 13 20.63 5.32 14.84
CA SER A 13 21.38 6.50 15.30
C SER A 13 20.48 7.75 15.33
N HIS A 14 20.77 8.70 16.23
CA HIS A 14 20.01 9.95 16.34
C HIS A 14 19.91 10.72 15.01
N ALA A 15 20.99 10.72 14.21
CA ALA A 15 20.99 11.33 12.88
C ALA A 15 19.94 10.67 11.97
N LYS A 16 19.90 9.33 11.91
CA LYS A 16 18.90 8.59 11.13
C LYS A 16 17.48 8.81 11.65
N GLN A 17 17.29 8.82 12.98
CA GLN A 17 15.98 9.13 13.58
C GLN A 17 15.47 10.51 13.15
N ARG A 18 16.35 11.53 13.14
CA ARG A 18 16.00 12.88 12.69
C ARG A 18 15.61 12.90 11.21
N THR A 19 16.38 12.24 10.35
CA THR A 19 16.05 12.12 8.91
C THR A 19 14.70 11.47 8.69
N ILE A 20 14.44 10.33 9.36
CA ILE A 20 13.16 9.61 9.24
C ILE A 20 12.00 10.45 9.76
N LYS A 21 12.17 11.12 10.91
CA LYS A 21 11.14 12.00 11.48
C LYS A 21 10.79 13.16 10.55
N VAL A 22 11.78 13.79 9.92
CA VAL A 22 11.57 14.88 8.95
C VAL A 22 10.90 14.35 7.68
N ALA A 23 11.34 13.20 7.17
CA ALA A 23 10.81 12.65 5.93
C ALA A 23 9.39 12.10 6.04
N LEU A 24 9.05 11.44 7.16
CA LEU A 24 7.80 10.70 7.32
C LEU A 24 6.81 11.33 8.32
N GLY A 25 7.21 12.38 9.04
CA GLY A 25 6.39 12.99 10.08
C GLY A 25 6.05 12.05 11.25
N CYS A 26 6.79 10.95 11.43
CA CYS A 26 6.50 9.94 12.43
C CYS A 26 7.12 10.26 13.81
N THR A 27 6.52 9.73 14.88
CA THR A 27 7.11 9.80 16.23
C THR A 27 7.89 8.53 16.57
N PHE A 28 9.04 8.68 17.22
CA PHE A 28 9.81 7.55 17.73
C PHE A 28 9.40 7.24 19.18
N LYS A 29 9.14 5.96 19.47
CA LYS A 29 9.02 5.44 20.83
C LYS A 29 10.23 4.54 21.09
N LEU A 30 11.17 5.06 21.88
CA LEU A 30 12.36 4.31 22.27
C LEU A 30 12.02 3.35 23.40
N VAL A 31 12.22 2.06 23.17
CA VAL A 31 11.89 0.98 24.11
C VAL A 31 13.16 0.46 24.75
N ARG A 32 13.20 0.41 26.09
CA ARG A 32 14.33 -0.17 26.82
C ARG A 32 14.27 -1.70 26.67
N ASN A 33 15.43 -2.35 26.61
CA ASN A 33 15.52 -3.81 26.52
C ASN A 33 15.58 -4.42 27.93
N ASP A 34 14.62 -4.06 28.77
CA ASP A 34 14.49 -4.52 30.15
C ASP A 34 13.85 -5.91 30.24
N ALA A 35 13.19 -6.36 29.17
CA ALA A 35 12.64 -7.72 29.04
C ALA A 35 12.76 -8.25 27.60
N PRO A 36 12.74 -9.59 27.40
CA PRO A 36 12.53 -10.19 26.09
C PRO A 36 11.26 -9.62 25.44
N ASN A 37 11.29 -9.38 24.13
CA ASN A 37 10.16 -8.87 23.34
C ASN A 37 9.57 -7.53 23.81
N ALA A 38 10.28 -6.76 24.66
CA ALA A 38 9.80 -5.48 25.16
C ALA A 38 9.38 -4.50 24.05
N THR A 39 10.08 -4.54 22.91
CA THR A 39 9.73 -3.72 21.73
C THR A 39 8.40 -4.13 21.13
N ASP A 40 8.16 -5.44 20.99
CA ASP A 40 6.94 -5.99 20.40
C ASP A 40 5.74 -5.74 21.32
N ASP A 41 5.88 -6.01 22.62
CA ASP A 41 4.85 -5.71 23.62
C ASP A 41 4.49 -4.23 23.64
N SER A 42 5.50 -3.35 23.60
CA SER A 42 5.28 -1.91 23.55
C SER A 42 4.57 -1.48 22.25
N LEU A 43 4.88 -2.10 21.12
CA LEU A 43 4.20 -1.85 19.85
C LEU A 43 2.74 -2.27 19.93
N ILE A 44 2.47 -3.50 20.37
CA ILE A 44 1.13 -4.07 20.49
C ILE A 44 0.27 -3.20 21.41
N GLN A 45 0.72 -2.96 22.65
CA GLN A 45 -0.03 -2.18 23.62
C GLN A 45 -0.27 -0.75 23.14
N SER A 46 0.77 -0.10 22.62
CA SER A 46 0.63 1.28 22.13
C SER A 46 -0.31 1.38 20.92
N SER A 47 -0.33 0.38 20.05
CA SER A 47 -1.22 0.35 18.89
C SER A 47 -2.67 0.23 19.34
N LEU A 48 -2.96 -0.67 20.29
CA LEU A 48 -4.29 -0.84 20.86
C LEU A 48 -4.76 0.41 21.62
N THR A 49 -3.88 1.08 22.37
CA THR A 49 -4.21 2.34 23.04
C THR A 49 -4.56 3.43 22.03
N ILE A 50 -3.78 3.60 20.96
CA ILE A 50 -4.06 4.58 19.90
C ILE A 50 -5.44 4.29 19.29
N LEU A 51 -5.73 3.03 18.96
CA LEU A 51 -7.00 2.68 18.32
C LEU A 51 -8.22 2.87 19.23
N LYS A 52 -8.05 2.69 20.54
CA LYS A 52 -9.07 3.05 21.53
C LYS A 52 -9.30 4.56 21.61
N GLN A 53 -8.23 5.36 21.51
CA GLN A 53 -8.29 6.83 21.54
C GLN A 53 -8.77 7.43 20.22
N HIS A 54 -8.59 6.70 19.12
CA HIS A 54 -8.87 7.13 17.75
C HIS A 54 -9.74 6.07 17.02
N PRO A 55 -11.02 5.90 17.42
CA PRO A 55 -11.90 4.90 16.84
C PRO A 55 -12.15 5.10 15.33
N GLU A 56 -11.97 6.33 14.82
CA GLU A 56 -12.07 6.71 13.42
C GLU A 56 -11.01 6.08 12.51
N ILE A 57 -9.91 5.56 13.08
CA ILE A 57 -8.89 4.86 12.29
C ILE A 57 -9.50 3.58 11.75
N THR A 58 -9.70 3.49 10.44
CA THR A 58 -10.26 2.30 9.76
C THR A 58 -9.19 1.43 9.11
N HIS A 59 -7.98 1.97 8.92
CA HIS A 59 -6.87 1.32 8.22
C HIS A 59 -5.62 1.34 9.08
N VAL A 60 -4.94 0.20 9.17
CA VAL A 60 -3.70 0.03 9.92
C VAL A 60 -2.64 -0.55 9.00
N LEU A 61 -1.52 0.18 8.90
CA LEU A 61 -0.33 -0.25 8.18
C LEU A 61 0.70 -0.76 9.21
N LEU A 62 1.03 -2.04 9.16
CA LEU A 62 2.04 -2.65 10.03
C LEU A 62 3.29 -2.95 9.21
N ILE A 63 4.44 -2.44 9.64
CA ILE A 63 5.73 -2.76 9.01
C ILE A 63 6.43 -3.80 9.89
N THR A 64 6.24 -5.08 9.58
CA THR A 64 6.84 -6.21 10.31
C THR A 64 6.83 -7.48 9.46
N GLY A 65 7.79 -8.38 9.72
CA GLY A 65 7.80 -9.74 9.21
C GLY A 65 7.47 -10.82 10.26
N ASP A 66 7.39 -10.42 11.53
CA ASP A 66 7.39 -11.34 12.67
C ASP A 66 5.98 -11.90 12.95
N PHE A 67 5.89 -13.22 13.16
CA PHE A 67 4.62 -13.90 13.45
C PHE A 67 4.02 -13.51 14.80
N ASP A 68 4.81 -13.00 15.73
CA ASP A 68 4.33 -12.63 17.08
C ASP A 68 3.24 -11.54 17.02
N TYR A 69 3.17 -10.79 15.92
CA TYR A 69 2.10 -9.83 15.64
C TYR A 69 0.75 -10.43 15.21
N HIS A 70 0.61 -11.76 15.18
CA HIS A 70 -0.67 -12.41 14.84
C HIS A 70 -1.79 -12.06 15.82
N VAL A 71 -1.48 -11.89 17.12
CA VAL A 71 -2.47 -11.51 18.15
C VAL A 71 -3.03 -10.12 17.85
N LEU A 72 -2.14 -9.15 17.64
CA LEU A 72 -2.53 -7.80 17.25
C LEU A 72 -3.36 -7.82 15.98
N THR A 73 -2.89 -8.52 14.95
CA THR A 73 -3.59 -8.64 13.66
C THR A 73 -5.02 -9.18 13.83
N ASN A 74 -5.20 -10.26 14.58
CA ASN A 74 -6.53 -10.81 14.83
C ASN A 74 -7.46 -9.80 15.55
N GLN A 75 -6.95 -9.05 16.52
CA GLN A 75 -7.72 -8.04 17.23
C GLN A 75 -8.13 -6.87 16.30
N LEU A 76 -7.23 -6.45 15.42
CA LEU A 76 -7.53 -5.41 14.41
C LEU A 76 -8.65 -5.85 13.47
N LEU A 77 -8.59 -7.09 12.99
CA LEU A 77 -9.61 -7.66 12.11
C LEU A 77 -10.96 -7.82 12.81
N GLN A 78 -10.96 -8.24 14.08
CA GLN A 78 -12.19 -8.32 14.90
C GLN A 78 -12.84 -6.95 15.11
N GLN A 79 -12.05 -5.88 15.12
CA GLN A 79 -12.52 -4.49 15.16
C GLN A 79 -12.86 -3.92 13.77
N LEU A 80 -12.97 -4.78 12.76
CA LEU A 80 -13.29 -4.44 11.36
C LEU A 80 -12.32 -3.42 10.76
N LYS A 81 -11.05 -3.45 11.20
CA LYS A 81 -10.00 -2.60 10.62
C LYS A 81 -9.39 -3.27 9.39
N SER A 82 -9.16 -2.50 8.34
CA SER A 82 -8.33 -2.93 7.22
C SER A 82 -6.86 -2.99 7.66
N VAL A 83 -6.19 -4.11 7.43
CA VAL A 83 -4.81 -4.34 7.87
C VAL A 83 -3.94 -4.62 6.66
N VAL A 84 -2.94 -3.77 6.45
CA VAL A 84 -1.93 -3.94 5.41
C VAL A 84 -0.59 -4.21 6.08
N LEU A 85 0.06 -5.31 5.71
CA LEU A 85 1.37 -5.69 6.22
C LEU A 85 2.46 -5.31 5.20
N ILE A 86 3.53 -4.69 5.67
CA ILE A 86 4.75 -4.45 4.90
C ILE A 86 5.89 -5.25 5.55
N GLY A 87 6.51 -6.15 4.79
CA GLY A 87 7.58 -7.01 5.32
C GLY A 87 8.71 -7.25 4.32
N GLN A 88 9.85 -7.73 4.82
CA GLN A 88 10.94 -8.15 3.94
C GLN A 88 10.59 -9.47 3.26
N THR A 89 10.82 -9.57 1.96
CA THR A 89 10.60 -10.76 1.11
C THR A 89 11.14 -12.05 1.71
N GLU A 90 12.32 -11.97 2.30
CA GLU A 90 13.07 -13.13 2.77
C GLU A 90 12.76 -13.46 4.24
N ASN A 91 12.05 -12.56 4.93
CA ASN A 91 11.87 -12.62 6.37
C ASN A 91 10.44 -12.20 6.74
N PHE A 92 9.48 -13.06 6.39
CA PHE A 92 8.09 -12.91 6.80
C PHE A 92 7.39 -14.25 7.04
N ASN A 93 6.45 -14.26 7.98
CA ASN A 93 5.64 -15.44 8.25
C ASN A 93 4.41 -15.54 7.32
N THR A 94 4.27 -16.67 6.61
CA THR A 94 3.15 -16.92 5.69
C THR A 94 1.80 -16.98 6.38
N LYS A 95 1.73 -17.49 7.61
CA LYS A 95 0.49 -17.57 8.39
C LYS A 95 0.02 -16.19 8.86
N LEU A 96 0.93 -15.22 9.00
CA LEU A 96 0.57 -13.83 9.27
C LEU A 96 0.03 -13.17 8.00
N VAL A 97 0.73 -13.36 6.87
CA VAL A 97 0.31 -12.81 5.57
C VAL A 97 -1.06 -13.31 5.13
N SER A 98 -1.39 -14.57 5.39
CA SER A 98 -2.71 -15.12 5.02
C SER A 98 -3.88 -14.54 5.83
N ARG A 99 -3.61 -13.76 6.88
CA ARG A 99 -4.65 -13.18 7.76
C ARG A 99 -4.94 -11.72 7.44
N VAL A 100 -3.99 -10.99 6.89
CA VAL A 100 -4.13 -9.56 6.60
C VAL A 100 -4.89 -9.34 5.29
N HIS A 101 -5.41 -8.13 5.10
CA HIS A 101 -6.11 -7.77 3.87
C HIS A 101 -5.14 -7.67 2.69
N GLU A 102 -3.94 -7.16 2.95
CA GLU A 102 -2.91 -6.98 1.93
C GLU A 102 -1.51 -7.14 2.52
N PHE A 103 -0.59 -7.66 1.71
CA PHE A 103 0.83 -7.73 2.02
C PHE A 103 1.63 -7.10 0.88
N LEU A 104 2.54 -6.19 1.23
CA LEU A 104 3.47 -5.54 0.32
C LEU A 104 4.90 -5.86 0.77
N SER A 105 5.77 -6.25 -0.15
CA SER A 105 7.18 -6.44 0.21
C SER A 105 7.93 -5.11 0.22
N VAL A 106 8.92 -4.99 1.11
CA VAL A 106 9.80 -3.81 1.14
C VAL A 106 10.52 -3.64 -0.19
N SER A 107 10.98 -4.73 -0.82
CA SER A 107 11.64 -4.66 -2.13
C SER A 107 10.70 -4.14 -3.21
N PHE A 108 9.44 -4.61 -3.21
CA PHE A 108 8.42 -4.11 -4.12
C PHE A 108 8.21 -2.61 -3.95
N ILE A 109 8.05 -2.10 -2.72
CA ILE A 109 7.90 -0.66 -2.46
C ILE A 109 9.15 0.11 -2.91
N ALA A 110 10.34 -0.42 -2.61
CA ALA A 110 11.62 0.21 -2.92
C ALA A 110 11.92 0.29 -4.43
N SER A 111 11.39 -0.64 -5.24
CA SER A 111 11.47 -0.59 -6.71
C SER A 111 10.78 0.63 -7.31
N PHE A 112 10.05 1.39 -6.50
CA PHE A 112 9.38 2.61 -6.92
C PHE A 112 9.75 3.81 -6.01
N PRO A 113 11.01 4.25 -6.03
CA PRO A 113 11.59 5.16 -5.04
C PRO A 113 11.08 6.60 -5.08
N SER A 114 10.35 6.98 -6.13
CA SER A 114 9.88 8.36 -6.34
C SER A 114 8.59 8.72 -5.58
N ASN A 115 8.24 8.01 -4.49
CA ASN A 115 7.00 8.21 -3.72
C ASN A 115 5.77 8.36 -4.63
N TRP A 116 5.61 7.45 -5.59
CA TRP A 116 4.57 7.53 -6.62
C TRP A 116 3.14 7.58 -6.04
N TRP A 117 2.96 7.16 -4.79
CA TRP A 117 1.70 7.24 -4.02
C TRP A 117 1.45 8.62 -3.38
N THR A 118 2.43 9.53 -3.35
CA THR A 118 2.27 10.90 -2.79
C THR A 118 2.05 11.96 -3.86
N GLN A 119 2.24 11.63 -5.13
CA GLN A 119 1.90 12.49 -6.24
C GLN A 119 0.58 11.97 -6.81
N GLU A 120 -0.52 12.67 -6.52
CA GLU A 120 -1.72 12.50 -7.34
C GLU A 120 -1.31 12.72 -8.80
N PRO A 121 -1.82 11.90 -9.74
CA PRO A 121 -1.50 12.03 -11.16
C PRO A 121 -2.25 13.25 -11.72
N GLN A 122 -2.02 14.43 -11.13
CA GLN A 122 -2.80 15.63 -11.33
C GLN A 122 -2.68 16.12 -12.76
N ALA A 123 -1.50 15.99 -13.38
CA ALA A 123 -1.30 16.34 -14.78
C ALA A 123 -2.14 15.44 -15.70
N GLU A 124 -2.22 14.15 -15.40
CA GLU A 124 -3.06 13.20 -16.11
C GLU A 124 -4.54 13.50 -15.83
N LEU A 125 -4.96 13.70 -14.57
CA LEU A 125 -6.33 14.06 -14.20
C LEU A 125 -6.78 15.38 -14.84
N ASP A 126 -5.90 16.38 -14.94
CA ASP A 126 -6.17 17.65 -15.61
C ASP A 126 -6.24 17.49 -17.14
N ALA A 127 -5.41 16.61 -17.72
CA ALA A 127 -5.49 16.28 -19.14
C ALA A 127 -6.79 15.51 -19.46
N ILE A 128 -7.18 14.61 -18.56
CA ILE A 128 -8.43 13.87 -18.57
C ILE A 128 -9.63 14.82 -18.52
N SER A 129 -9.66 15.75 -17.56
CA SER A 129 -10.75 16.73 -17.41
C SER A 129 -10.87 17.63 -18.64
N ARG A 130 -9.74 17.98 -19.27
CA ARG A 130 -9.75 18.76 -20.53
C ARG A 130 -10.23 17.96 -21.74
N LEU A 131 -9.95 16.65 -21.78
CA LEU A 131 -10.40 15.76 -22.85
C LEU A 131 -11.85 15.32 -22.66
N ALA A 132 -12.33 15.27 -21.42
CA ALA A 132 -13.71 15.01 -21.08
C ALA A 132 -14.68 15.96 -21.83
N ASP A 133 -14.33 17.24 -21.91
CA ASP A 133 -15.13 18.25 -22.63
C ASP A 133 -15.25 17.99 -24.15
N THR A 134 -14.42 17.10 -24.71
CA THR A 134 -14.39 16.85 -26.16
C THR A 134 -15.30 15.71 -26.63
N SER A 135 -15.82 14.87 -25.71
CA SER A 135 -16.65 13.68 -26.03
C SER A 135 -16.03 12.71 -27.07
N ASN A 136 -14.72 12.76 -27.31
CA ASN A 136 -14.04 11.96 -28.32
C ASN A 136 -13.50 10.64 -27.75
N LEU A 137 -14.18 9.53 -28.06
CA LEU A 137 -13.81 8.19 -27.59
C LEU A 137 -12.41 7.74 -28.02
N ALA A 138 -11.92 8.15 -29.19
CA ALA A 138 -10.57 7.79 -29.64
C ALA A 138 -9.49 8.51 -28.83
N CYS A 139 -9.73 9.76 -28.41
CA CYS A 139 -8.85 10.48 -27.51
C CYS A 139 -8.81 9.82 -26.12
N ILE A 140 -9.97 9.34 -25.63
CA ILE A 140 -10.07 8.61 -24.36
C ILE A 140 -9.31 7.28 -24.44
N ASP A 141 -9.46 6.50 -25.51
CA ASP A 141 -8.75 5.22 -25.67
C ASP A 141 -7.21 5.42 -25.73
N ASN A 142 -6.74 6.44 -26.45
CA ASN A 142 -5.31 6.78 -26.50
C ASN A 142 -4.75 7.21 -25.14
N LEU A 143 -5.53 7.98 -24.38
CA LEU A 143 -5.17 8.40 -23.03
C LEU A 143 -5.13 7.21 -22.07
N LEU A 144 -6.14 6.33 -22.12
CA LEU A 144 -6.18 5.11 -21.32
C LEU A 144 -4.99 4.18 -21.66
N ALA A 145 -4.60 4.08 -22.93
CA ALA A 145 -3.42 3.34 -23.35
C ALA A 145 -2.12 3.99 -22.86
N HIS A 146 -1.99 5.32 -22.94
CA HIS A 146 -0.83 6.04 -22.42
C HIS A 146 -0.71 5.86 -20.90
N ILE A 147 -1.82 6.05 -20.18
CA ILE A 147 -1.95 5.78 -18.75
C ILE A 147 -1.54 4.33 -18.46
N ALA A 148 -2.05 3.34 -19.22
CA ALA A 148 -1.71 1.94 -19.04
C ALA A 148 -0.19 1.63 -19.17
N ILE A 149 0.52 2.39 -20.01
CA ILE A 149 1.96 2.20 -20.29
C ILE A 149 2.83 3.01 -19.32
N THR A 150 2.36 4.18 -18.87
CA THR A 150 3.03 4.96 -17.82
C THR A 150 2.89 4.27 -16.45
N LYS A 151 3.84 4.55 -15.54
CA LYS A 151 3.98 4.00 -14.17
C LYS A 151 2.69 3.35 -13.61
N PRO A 152 2.59 1.99 -13.62
CA PRO A 152 1.35 1.23 -13.48
C PRO A 152 0.40 1.62 -12.34
N TYR A 153 0.97 2.04 -11.21
CA TYR A 153 0.20 2.34 -10.02
C TYR A 153 -0.30 3.79 -9.94
N GLN A 154 0.42 4.76 -10.55
CA GLN A 154 -0.10 6.12 -10.76
C GLN A 154 -1.28 6.08 -11.73
N SER A 155 -1.19 5.19 -12.70
CA SER A 155 -2.22 4.90 -13.68
C SER A 155 -3.47 4.30 -13.06
N ALA A 156 -3.35 3.35 -12.12
CA ALA A 156 -4.50 2.83 -11.39
C ALA A 156 -5.22 3.90 -10.54
N ALA A 157 -4.47 4.84 -9.94
CA ALA A 157 -5.05 5.98 -9.22
C ALA A 157 -5.72 6.97 -10.19
N ALA A 158 -5.06 7.31 -11.30
CA ALA A 158 -5.61 8.16 -12.37
C ALA A 158 -6.89 7.57 -12.95
N LEU A 159 -6.92 6.26 -13.18
CA LEU A 159 -8.09 5.52 -13.66
C LEU A 159 -9.25 5.53 -12.66
N LYS A 160 -8.97 5.49 -11.34
CA LYS A 160 -10.02 5.66 -10.33
C LYS A 160 -10.59 7.07 -10.32
N GLY A 161 -9.73 8.10 -10.38
CA GLY A 161 -10.17 9.49 -10.48
C GLY A 161 -10.97 9.76 -11.75
N LEU A 162 -10.53 9.20 -12.88
CA LEU A 162 -11.26 9.13 -14.14
C LEU A 162 -12.68 8.60 -13.97
N ALA A 163 -12.83 7.40 -13.40
CA ALA A 163 -14.14 6.80 -13.22
C ALA A 163 -15.07 7.68 -12.38
N GLN A 164 -14.53 8.40 -11.41
CA GLN A 164 -15.27 9.33 -10.56
C GLN A 164 -15.69 10.60 -11.32
N VAL A 165 -14.77 11.29 -11.98
CA VAL A 165 -15.07 12.49 -12.78
C VAL A 165 -16.10 12.18 -13.86
N PHE A 166 -15.93 11.07 -14.59
CA PHE A 166 -16.90 10.68 -15.61
C PHE A 166 -18.27 10.33 -15.04
N SER A 167 -18.34 9.91 -13.77
CA SER A 167 -19.61 9.63 -13.12
C SER A 167 -20.40 10.88 -12.73
N GLU A 168 -19.71 12.02 -12.60
CA GLU A 168 -20.29 13.30 -12.15
C GLU A 168 -20.61 14.24 -13.33
N THR A 169 -19.92 14.12 -14.47
CA THR A 169 -19.93 15.17 -15.53
C THR A 169 -20.66 14.80 -16.84
N PHE A 170 -21.04 13.54 -17.10
CA PHE A 170 -21.49 13.10 -18.43
C PHE A 170 -22.92 12.57 -18.55
N PRO A 171 -23.52 12.59 -19.77
CA PRO A 171 -24.76 11.88 -20.07
C PRO A 171 -24.61 10.36 -19.93
N ASP A 172 -25.71 9.73 -19.50
CA ASP A 172 -25.81 8.34 -19.03
C ASP A 172 -25.20 7.27 -19.96
N LYS A 173 -25.25 7.48 -21.29
CA LYS A 173 -24.73 6.52 -22.29
C LYS A 173 -23.20 6.59 -22.46
N THR A 174 -22.64 7.80 -22.45
CA THR A 174 -21.18 8.01 -22.57
C THR A 174 -20.48 7.64 -21.28
N GLN A 175 -21.10 7.96 -20.14
CA GLN A 175 -20.64 7.56 -18.80
C GLN A 175 -20.47 6.04 -18.70
N LYS A 176 -21.49 5.24 -19.07
CA LYS A 176 -21.41 3.77 -19.01
C LYS A 176 -20.27 3.20 -19.85
N LEU A 177 -20.04 3.77 -21.04
CA LEU A 177 -19.00 3.30 -21.94
C LEU A 177 -17.59 3.61 -21.41
N VAL A 178 -17.37 4.83 -20.91
CA VAL A 178 -16.07 5.24 -20.34
C VAL A 178 -15.78 4.50 -19.04
N LEU A 179 -16.80 4.26 -18.21
CA LEU A 179 -16.67 3.48 -16.98
C LEU A 179 -16.27 2.04 -17.28
N ALA A 180 -16.90 1.40 -18.28
CA ALA A 180 -16.56 0.05 -18.71
C ALA A 180 -15.11 -0.05 -19.23
N ARG A 181 -14.66 0.95 -20.03
CA ARG A 181 -13.27 1.02 -20.51
C ARG A 181 -12.27 1.20 -19.39
N THR A 182 -12.56 2.10 -18.45
CA THR A 182 -11.72 2.34 -17.28
C THR A 182 -11.60 1.10 -16.40
N GLN A 183 -12.71 0.39 -16.18
CA GLN A 183 -12.72 -0.88 -15.44
C GLN A 183 -11.93 -1.98 -16.15
N GLN A 184 -11.97 -2.04 -17.48
CA GLN A 184 -11.17 -2.97 -18.27
C GLN A 184 -9.66 -2.73 -18.08
N VAL A 185 -9.20 -1.48 -18.09
CA VAL A 185 -7.77 -1.19 -17.87
C VAL A 185 -7.37 -1.45 -16.41
N LEU A 186 -8.25 -1.12 -15.45
CA LEU A 186 -8.03 -1.44 -14.03
C LEU A 186 -7.92 -2.94 -13.77
N SER A 187 -8.68 -3.78 -14.48
CA SER A 187 -8.58 -5.23 -14.33
C SER A 187 -7.24 -5.77 -14.85
N HIS A 188 -6.73 -5.24 -15.97
CA HIS A 188 -5.40 -5.57 -16.46
C HIS A 188 -4.31 -5.20 -15.46
N PHE A 189 -4.41 -4.03 -14.82
CA PHE A 189 -3.48 -3.64 -13.76
C PHE A 189 -3.51 -4.59 -12.55
N ARG A 190 -4.72 -4.98 -12.11
CA ARG A 190 -4.86 -5.96 -11.01
C ARG A 190 -4.23 -7.31 -11.37
N LEU A 191 -4.44 -7.78 -12.60
CA LEU A 191 -3.84 -9.01 -13.09
C LEU A 191 -2.31 -8.91 -13.17
N ALA A 192 -1.76 -7.80 -13.68
CA ALA A 192 -0.31 -7.58 -13.72
C ALA A 192 0.29 -7.52 -12.32
N ALA A 193 -0.35 -6.83 -11.37
CA ALA A 193 0.07 -6.80 -9.97
C ALA A 193 0.01 -8.20 -9.34
N GLN A 194 -1.02 -8.98 -9.66
CA GLN A 194 -1.15 -10.36 -9.21
C GLN A 194 -0.10 -11.28 -9.85
N GLN A 195 0.26 -11.08 -11.11
CA GLN A 195 1.33 -11.81 -11.78
C GLN A 195 2.69 -11.50 -11.16
N VAL A 196 3.01 -10.23 -10.89
CA VAL A 196 4.23 -9.85 -10.15
C VAL A 196 4.25 -10.51 -8.77
N ARG A 197 3.11 -10.49 -8.06
CA ARG A 197 2.96 -11.19 -6.77
C ARG A 197 3.20 -12.70 -6.91
N ASN A 198 2.64 -13.34 -7.94
CA ASN A 198 2.78 -14.78 -8.17
C ASN A 198 4.20 -15.15 -8.57
N GLN A 199 4.82 -14.39 -9.46
CA GLN A 199 6.23 -14.56 -9.86
C GLN A 199 7.15 -14.50 -8.65
N PHE A 200 6.91 -13.54 -7.77
CA PHE A 200 7.64 -13.42 -6.52
C PHE A 200 7.38 -14.58 -5.55
N LEU A 201 6.16 -15.15 -5.52
CA LEU A 201 5.87 -16.37 -4.77
C LEU A 201 6.59 -17.59 -5.34
N ILE A 202 6.73 -17.68 -6.67
CA ILE A 202 7.48 -18.74 -7.36
C ILE A 202 8.97 -18.62 -7.03
N GLU A 203 9.58 -17.44 -7.24
CA GLU A 203 10.99 -17.17 -6.90
C GLU A 203 11.31 -17.46 -5.43
N ARG A 204 10.36 -17.15 -4.54
CA ARG A 204 10.47 -17.50 -3.12
C ARG A 204 10.42 -19.00 -2.87
N THR A 205 9.55 -19.73 -3.58
CA THR A 205 9.44 -21.19 -3.46
C THR A 205 10.72 -21.86 -3.96
N ASP A 206 11.28 -21.39 -5.07
CA ASP A 206 12.55 -21.89 -5.62
C ASP A 206 13.74 -21.57 -4.70
N SER A 207 13.76 -20.37 -4.10
CA SER A 207 14.77 -19.99 -3.10
C SER A 207 14.69 -20.83 -1.82
N ILE A 208 13.48 -21.24 -1.40
CA ILE A 208 13.30 -22.14 -0.28
C ILE A 208 13.78 -23.54 -0.66
N LEU A 209 13.33 -24.08 -1.80
CA LEU A 209 13.69 -25.42 -2.27
C LEU A 209 15.21 -25.59 -2.43
N SER A 210 15.89 -24.61 -3.02
CA SER A 210 17.37 -24.61 -3.18
C SER A 210 18.16 -24.55 -1.86
N LYS A 211 17.53 -24.23 -0.73
CA LYS A 211 18.17 -24.27 0.60
C LYS A 211 17.97 -25.59 1.34
N ILE A 212 17.06 -26.46 0.85
CA ILE A 212 16.73 -27.75 1.48
C ILE A 212 17.19 -28.95 0.64
N THR A 213 17.59 -28.72 -0.61
CA THR A 213 18.34 -29.67 -1.47
C THR A 213 19.83 -29.36 -1.44
#